data_AF-A0A9P0JXV5-F1
#
_entry.id   AF-A0A9P0JXV5-F1
#
_cell.length_a   1.000
_cell.length_b   1.000
_cell.length_c   1.000
_cell.angle_alpha   90.00
_cell.angle_beta   90.00
_cell.angle_gamma   90.00
#
_symmetry.space_group_name_H-M   'P 1'
#
loop_
_entity.id
_entity.type
_entity.pdbx_description
1 polymer ?
#
loop_
_entity_poly.entity_id
_entity_poly.type
_entity_poly.pdbx_seq_one_letter_code
_entity_poly.pdbx_strand_id
1 'polypeptide(L)'
;MSTKRDRKRKPWSVDPMTRAAEAVRKSMGFTKAVKTFGVPRTTLRRLVHNTELTPELVVQKPLGRRPLNSNSFSGTFACFKYLKKPSSSGLKISKACPLPPKKQRKKLTIAYYFRSMECTF
;
A
#
# COMPACT_ATOMS: atom_id res chain seq x y z
N MET A 1 -3.77 -14.73 26.46
CA MET A 1 -4.70 -13.70 25.92
C MET A 1 -3.93 -12.78 24.98
N SER A 2 -4.32 -12.68 23.71
CA SER A 2 -3.63 -11.81 22.74
C SER A 2 -4.16 -10.38 22.89
N THR A 3 -3.39 -9.50 23.53
CA THR A 3 -3.72 -8.09 23.65
C THR A 3 -3.46 -7.42 22.30
N LYS A 4 -4.49 -7.42 21.44
CA LYS A 4 -4.46 -6.67 20.19
C LYS A 4 -4.39 -5.19 20.56
N ARG A 5 -3.17 -4.65 20.64
CA ARG A 5 -2.93 -3.23 20.95
C ARG A 5 -3.72 -2.41 19.94
N ASP A 6 -4.75 -1.72 20.41
CA ASP A 6 -5.44 -0.68 19.66
C ASP A 6 -4.44 0.44 19.42
N ARG A 7 -3.66 0.27 18.34
CA ARG A 7 -2.69 1.26 17.88
C ARG A 7 -3.53 2.39 17.32
N LYS A 8 -3.94 3.31 18.21
CA LYS A 8 -4.59 4.57 17.85
C LYS A 8 -3.74 5.17 16.74
N ARG A 9 -4.27 5.16 15.51
CA ARG A 9 -3.55 5.71 14.36
C ARG A 9 -3.33 7.17 14.68
N LYS A 10 -2.06 7.62 14.71
CA LYS A 10 -1.75 9.03 14.96
C LYS A 10 -2.48 9.83 13.88
N PRO A 11 -3.49 10.66 14.22
CA PRO A 11 -4.08 11.55 13.24
C PRO A 11 -2.99 12.55 12.88
N TRP A 12 -2.63 12.60 11.61
CA TRP A 12 -1.80 13.67 11.09
C TRP A 12 -2.69 14.91 10.92
N SER A 13 -2.14 16.11 11.08
CA SER A 13 -2.91 17.34 10.90
C SER A 13 -3.10 17.65 9.41
N VAL A 14 -4.25 18.24 9.07
CA VAL A 14 -4.65 18.57 7.69
C VAL A 14 -3.68 19.58 7.07
N ASP A 15 -3.39 20.68 7.77
CA ASP A 15 -2.51 21.76 7.29
C ASP A 15 -1.10 21.30 6.85
N PRO A 16 -0.30 20.59 7.67
CA PRO A 16 1.01 20.12 7.23
C PRO A 16 0.93 19.09 6.10
N MET A 17 -0.16 18.33 6.00
CA MET A 17 -0.37 17.39 4.90
C MET A 17 -0.66 18.10 3.58
N THR A 18 -1.47 19.17 3.60
CA THR A 18 -1.76 20.01 2.44
C THR A 18 -0.48 20.67 1.93
N ARG A 19 0.30 21.30 2.82
CA ARG A 19 1.60 21.93 2.47
C ARG A 19 2.60 20.92 1.91
N ALA A 20 2.65 19.72 2.51
CA ALA A 20 3.50 18.64 2.00
C ALA A 20 3.07 18.16 0.61
N ALA A 21 1.77 18.03 0.36
CA ALA A 21 1.25 17.61 -0.94
C ALA A 21 1.56 18.64 -2.04
N GLU A 22 1.40 19.93 -1.75
CA GLU A 22 1.78 21.02 -2.66
C GLU A 22 3.27 21.04 -2.95
N ALA A 23 4.11 20.91 -1.92
CA ALA A 23 5.57 20.89 -2.08
C ALA A 23 6.02 19.73 -2.96
N VAL A 24 5.44 18.53 -2.79
CA VAL A 24 5.76 17.37 -3.62
C VAL A 24 5.29 17.55 -5.05
N ARG A 25 4.09 18.12 -5.27
CA ARG A 25 3.60 18.43 -6.63
C ARG A 25 4.50 19.44 -7.35
N LYS A 26 5.08 20.40 -6.64
CA LYS A 26 5.99 21.40 -7.21
C LYS A 26 7.33 20.82 -7.67
N SER A 27 7.92 19.90 -6.89
CA SER A 27 9.16 19.13 -7.22
C SER A 27 9.87 18.54 -5.98
N MET A 28 9.36 18.74 -4.76
CA MET A 28 10.04 18.26 -3.55
C MET A 28 9.99 16.73 -3.45
N GLY A 29 11.14 16.10 -3.21
CA GLY A 29 11.19 14.64 -2.97
C GLY A 29 10.46 14.22 -1.69
N PHE A 30 9.77 13.07 -1.72
CA PHE A 30 8.99 12.54 -0.59
C PHE A 30 9.77 12.46 0.72
N THR A 31 11.05 12.05 0.69
CA THR A 31 11.87 11.93 1.90
C THR A 31 12.13 13.29 2.54
N LYS A 32 12.31 14.33 1.73
CA LYS A 32 12.54 15.71 2.19
C LYS A 32 11.25 16.26 2.79
N ALA A 33 10.12 16.15 2.08
CA ALA A 33 8.81 16.59 2.56
C ALA A 33 8.40 15.92 3.89
N VAL A 34 8.62 14.62 4.03
CA VAL A 34 8.32 13.88 5.28
C VAL A 34 9.12 14.41 6.47
N LYS A 35 10.41 14.72 6.26
CA LYS A 35 11.27 15.28 7.31
C LYS A 35 10.87 16.71 7.67
N THR A 36 10.52 17.53 6.67
CA THR A 36 10.16 18.94 6.86
C THR A 36 8.81 19.11 7.54
N PHE A 37 7.78 18.36 7.14
CA PHE A 37 6.41 18.53 7.63
C PHE A 37 6.00 17.50 8.68
N GLY A 38 6.83 16.49 8.97
CA GLY A 38 6.53 15.44 9.95
C GLY A 38 5.37 14.51 9.57
N VAL A 39 5.06 14.40 8.26
CA VAL A 39 3.90 13.64 7.77
C VAL A 39 4.24 12.18 7.40
N PRO A 40 3.30 11.23 7.49
CA PRO A 40 3.53 9.86 7.07
C PRO A 40 3.80 9.71 5.56
N ARG A 41 4.95 9.13 5.20
CA ARG A 41 5.39 8.92 3.80
C ARG A 41 4.39 8.14 2.94
N THR A 42 3.82 7.07 3.49
CA THR A 42 2.89 6.20 2.77
C THR A 42 1.57 6.90 2.47
N THR A 43 1.07 7.70 3.41
CA THR A 43 -0.10 8.54 3.24
C THR A 43 0.15 9.60 2.18
N LEU A 44 1.23 10.38 2.32
CA LEU A 44 1.60 11.45 1.38
C LEU A 44 1.67 10.92 -0.06
N ARG A 45 2.30 9.76 -0.27
CA ARG A 45 2.36 9.11 -1.59
C ARG A 45 0.98 8.81 -2.17
N ARG A 46 0.07 8.24 -1.39
CA ARG A 46 -1.29 7.93 -1.84
C ARG A 46 -2.05 9.19 -2.24
N LEU A 47 -1.85 10.28 -1.49
CA LEU A 47 -2.52 11.55 -1.74
C LEU A 47 -2.00 12.23 -3.00
N VAL A 48 -0.68 12.31 -3.19
CA VAL A 48 -0.03 12.97 -4.33
C VAL A 48 -0.42 12.36 -5.68
N HIS A 49 -0.63 11.04 -5.74
CA HIS A 49 -1.06 10.38 -6.99
C HIS A 49 -2.49 10.76 -7.43
N ASN A 50 -3.33 11.32 -6.55
CA ASN A 50 -4.62 11.87 -6.97
C ASN A 50 -4.41 13.32 -7.41
N THR A 51 -4.21 13.53 -8.71
CA THR A 51 -3.97 14.86 -9.31
C THR A 51 -5.25 15.65 -9.55
N GLU A 52 -6.37 14.96 -9.76
CA GLU A 52 -7.68 15.55 -10.13
C GLU A 52 -8.29 16.47 -9.06
N LEU A 53 -7.79 16.40 -7.82
CA LEU A 53 -8.39 17.07 -6.67
C LEU A 53 -7.45 18.15 -6.11
N THR A 54 -8.04 19.23 -5.60
CA THR A 54 -7.33 20.27 -4.85
C THR A 54 -6.65 19.65 -3.62
N PRO A 55 -5.45 20.13 -3.23
CA PRO A 55 -4.66 19.51 -2.18
C PRO A 55 -5.41 19.46 -0.84
N GLU A 56 -6.32 20.39 -0.58
CA GLU A 56 -7.14 20.43 0.62
C GLU A 56 -8.21 19.32 0.65
N LEU A 57 -8.92 19.10 -0.46
CA LEU A 57 -9.94 18.05 -0.56
C LEU A 57 -9.33 16.65 -0.56
N VAL A 58 -8.14 16.51 -1.15
CA VAL A 58 -7.38 15.24 -1.15
C VAL A 58 -7.15 14.75 0.27
N VAL A 59 -6.84 15.66 1.18
CA VAL A 59 -6.50 15.35 2.57
C VAL A 59 -7.73 14.94 3.37
N GLN A 60 -8.89 15.51 3.11
CA GLN A 60 -10.13 15.16 3.82
C GLN A 60 -10.70 13.78 3.44
N LYS A 61 -10.25 13.19 2.33
CA LYS A 61 -10.74 11.90 1.85
C LYS A 61 -10.46 10.77 2.87
N PRO A 62 -11.46 9.95 3.24
CA PRO A 62 -11.25 8.85 4.18
C PRO A 62 -10.27 7.82 3.61
N LEU A 63 -9.17 7.58 4.33
CA LEU A 63 -8.17 6.59 3.98
C LEU A 63 -8.51 5.24 4.61
N GLY A 64 -8.81 4.23 3.79
CA GLY A 64 -9.08 2.89 4.31
C GLY A 64 -9.81 1.98 3.34
N ARG A 65 -10.18 0.79 3.84
CA ARG A 65 -11.16 -0.06 3.17
C ARG A 65 -12.50 0.68 3.20
N ARG A 66 -13.23 0.66 2.08
CA ARG A 66 -14.59 1.19 2.04
C ARG A 66 -15.42 0.46 3.11
N PRO A 67 -16.11 1.18 4.01
CA PRO A 67 -17.06 0.54 4.91
C PRO A 67 -18.14 -0.15 4.07
N LEU A 68 -18.45 -1.40 4.40
CA LEU A 68 -19.57 -2.10 3.79
C LEU A 68 -20.86 -1.41 4.27
N ASN A 69 -21.43 -0.55 3.42
CA ASN A 69 -22.78 -0.06 3.64
C ASN A 69 -23.74 -1.21 3.29
N SER A 70 -24.68 -1.51 4.19
CA SER A 70 -25.64 -2.62 4.05
C SER A 70 -26.45 -2.59 2.74
N ASN A 71 -26.53 -1.43 2.07
CA ASN A 71 -27.45 -1.19 0.96
C ASN A 71 -26.83 -1.29 -0.44
N SER A 72 -25.57 -1.72 -0.58
CA SER A 72 -24.98 -1.98 -1.91
C SER A 72 -23.95 -3.11 -1.88
N PHE A 73 -24.36 -4.26 -1.35
CA PHE A 73 -23.62 -5.51 -1.49
C PHE A 73 -24.05 -6.23 -2.79
N SER A 74 -23.62 -5.72 -3.93
CA SER A 74 -23.68 -6.47 -5.21
C SER A 74 -22.29 -6.93 -5.65
N GLY A 75 -21.39 -7.10 -4.69
CA GLY A 75 -20.08 -7.69 -4.91
C GLY A 75 -20.11 -9.09 -4.35
N THR A 76 -20.28 -10.07 -5.21
CA THR A 76 -20.10 -11.50 -4.95
C THR A 76 -18.91 -11.69 -4.01
N PHE A 77 -19.18 -11.88 -2.72
CA PHE A 77 -18.21 -12.54 -1.85
C PHE A 77 -18.17 -13.96 -2.35
N ALA A 78 -17.33 -14.21 -3.35
CA ALA A 78 -16.81 -15.54 -3.63
C ALA A 78 -16.01 -15.92 -2.39
N CYS A 79 -16.78 -16.43 -1.44
CA CYS A 79 -16.37 -16.97 -0.19
C CYS A 79 -15.40 -18.10 -0.55
N PHE A 80 -14.11 -17.85 -0.40
CA PHE A 80 -13.13 -18.90 -0.21
C PHE A 80 -13.36 -19.51 1.18
N LYS A 81 -14.59 -20.02 1.40
CA LYS A 81 -14.88 -20.96 2.46
C LYS A 81 -14.18 -22.21 2.02
N TYR A 82 -13.03 -22.48 2.63
CA TYR A 82 -12.56 -23.84 2.79
C TYR A 82 -13.74 -24.66 3.31
N LEU A 83 -14.39 -25.40 2.42
CA LEU A 83 -15.17 -26.56 2.80
C LEU A 83 -14.20 -27.47 3.55
N LYS A 84 -14.31 -27.52 4.88
CA LYS A 84 -13.93 -28.70 5.65
C LYS A 84 -14.62 -29.87 4.95
N LYS A 85 -13.88 -30.65 4.16
CA LYS A 85 -14.37 -31.92 3.62
C LYS A 85 -14.63 -32.84 4.82
N PRO A 86 -15.83 -33.38 5.03
CA PRO A 86 -16.00 -34.48 5.97
C PRO A 86 -15.21 -35.67 5.43
N SER A 87 -14.41 -36.28 6.30
CA SER A 87 -13.75 -37.54 6.02
C SER A 87 -14.80 -38.64 5.88
N SER A 88 -14.81 -39.35 4.76
CA SER A 88 -14.99 -40.80 4.76
C SER A 88 -14.96 -41.34 3.32
N SER A 89 -14.36 -42.51 3.18
CA SER A 89 -14.18 -43.32 1.96
C SER A 89 -13.07 -42.84 1.02
N GLY A 90 -12.03 -43.67 0.95
CA GLY A 90 -10.76 -43.36 0.32
C GLY A 90 -10.84 -43.26 -1.20
N LEU A 91 -10.20 -42.22 -1.73
CA LEU A 91 -9.66 -42.21 -3.07
C LEU A 91 -8.24 -41.64 -2.95
N LYS A 92 -7.24 -42.50 -3.15
CA LYS A 92 -5.83 -42.10 -3.15
C LYS A 92 -5.58 -41.19 -4.35
N ILE A 93 -5.66 -39.89 -4.15
CA ILE A 93 -5.19 -38.92 -5.16
C ILE A 93 -3.66 -38.83 -4.99
N SER A 94 -2.96 -39.77 -5.60
CA SER A 94 -1.51 -39.76 -5.72
C SER A 94 -1.08 -38.84 -6.86
N LYS A 95 -1.30 -37.52 -6.79
CA LYS A 95 -0.59 -36.55 -7.62
C LYS A 95 -0.42 -35.24 -6.85
N ALA A 96 0.82 -34.97 -6.47
CA ALA A 96 1.24 -33.66 -5.99
C ALA A 96 0.70 -32.57 -6.94
N CYS A 97 0.02 -31.56 -6.41
CA CYS A 97 -0.19 -30.34 -7.17
C CYS A 97 1.20 -29.81 -7.54
N PRO A 98 1.54 -29.63 -8.83
CA PRO A 98 2.78 -29.00 -9.20
C PRO A 98 2.76 -27.60 -8.59
N LEU A 99 3.66 -27.35 -7.64
CA LEU A 99 3.91 -25.99 -7.20
C LEU A 99 4.29 -25.19 -8.45
N PRO A 100 3.72 -23.99 -8.66
CA PRO A 100 4.21 -23.13 -9.73
C PRO A 100 5.73 -22.95 -9.52
N PRO A 101 6.55 -23.07 -10.58
CA PRO A 101 7.99 -22.94 -10.44
C PRO A 101 8.28 -21.61 -9.76
N LYS A 102 9.01 -21.67 -8.64
CA LYS A 102 9.42 -20.49 -7.89
C LYS A 102 10.13 -19.55 -8.87
N LYS A 103 9.52 -18.40 -9.16
CA LYS A 103 10.11 -17.38 -10.03
C LYS A 103 11.39 -16.90 -9.35
N GLN A 104 12.53 -17.44 -9.79
CA GLN A 104 13.84 -17.02 -9.30
C GLN A 104 13.95 -15.52 -9.58
N ARG A 105 14.02 -14.71 -8.52
CA ARG A 105 14.36 -13.31 -8.63
C ARG A 105 15.78 -13.24 -9.15
N LYS A 106 15.95 -13.01 -10.45
CA LYS A 106 17.24 -12.60 -11.01
C LYS A 106 17.61 -11.30 -10.30
N LYS A 107 18.65 -11.33 -9.46
CA LYS A 107 19.33 -10.11 -9.02
C LYS A 107 19.85 -9.47 -10.30
N LEU A 108 19.22 -8.38 -10.77
CA LEU A 108 19.92 -7.45 -11.64
C LEU A 108 21.04 -6.87 -10.78
N THR A 109 22.23 -7.43 -10.90
CA THR A 109 23.47 -6.75 -10.55
C THR A 109 23.60 -5.58 -11.53
N ILE A 110 23.13 -4.40 -11.12
CA ILE A 110 23.52 -3.15 -11.76
C ILE A 110 24.96 -2.87 -11.30
N ALA A 111 25.88 -3.67 -11.81
CA ALA A 111 27.30 -3.39 -11.83
C ALA A 111 27.60 -2.92 -13.25
N TYR A 112 27.12 -1.73 -13.62
CA TYR A 112 27.62 -0.89 -14.71
C TYR A 112 26.79 0.41 -14.70
N TYR A 113 27.38 1.46 -14.14
CA TYR A 113 27.19 2.90 -14.35
C TYR A 113 27.75 3.62 -13.10
N PHE A 114 29.00 3.28 -12.78
CA PHE A 114 29.89 4.18 -12.10
C PHE A 114 30.47 5.09 -13.20
N ARG A 115 30.65 6.38 -12.87
CA ARG A 115 31.49 7.36 -13.59
C ARG A 115 30.82 8.15 -14.74
N SER A 116 30.21 9.30 -14.39
CA SER A 116 30.55 10.62 -14.96
C SER A 116 29.56 11.71 -14.51
N MET A 117 30.09 12.90 -14.19
CA MET A 117 29.45 14.16 -13.77
C MET A 117 29.17 14.27 -12.25
N GLU A 118 30.12 14.67 -11.40
CA GLU A 118 30.75 16.02 -11.27
C GLU A 118 29.67 17.11 -11.17
N CYS A 119 29.35 17.57 -9.95
CA CYS A 119 29.90 18.80 -9.35
C CYS A 119 29.56 20.06 -10.17
N THR A 120 28.47 20.74 -9.82
CA THR A 120 28.38 22.22 -9.88
C THR A 120 27.39 22.73 -8.83
N PHE A 121 27.73 23.94 -8.37
CA PHE A 121 27.39 24.65 -7.15
C PHE A 121 25.93 25.13 -7.05
#